data_AF-Q9VX19-F1
#
_entry.id   AF-Q9VX19-F1
#
_cell.length_a   1.000
_cell.length_b   1.000
_cell.length_c   1.000
_cell.angle_alpha   90.00
_cell.angle_beta   90.00
_cell.angle_gamma   90.00
#
_symmetry.space_group_name_H-M   'P 1'
#
loop_
_entity.id
_entity.type
_entity.pdbx_description
1 polymer ?
#
loop_
_entity_poly.entity_id
_entity_poly.type
_entity_poly.pdbx_seq_one_letter_code
_entity_poly.pdbx_strand_id
1 'polypeptide(L)'
;MTGGAKMMTILCVSIFIAGNALGASISTSAVGLKGRPQRIAECRELCYRQSLPAITPPLLCRSRPDCYMCHDYCRVLDVVQRSLATSMCADREFCTRGCRVACSYHRLRIFHFTQDATANAVIKK
;
A
#
# COMPACT_ATOMS: atom_id res chain seq x y z
N MET A 1 -8.68 -23.92 67.82
CA MET A 1 -9.10 -22.55 67.48
C MET A 1 -8.82 -22.33 66.00
N THR A 2 -9.79 -21.76 65.27
CA THR A 2 -9.72 -21.16 63.90
C THR A 2 -9.21 -22.03 62.74
N GLY A 3 -9.92 -22.26 61.64
CA GLY A 3 -11.20 -21.77 61.12
C GLY A 3 -11.68 -22.77 60.05
N GLY A 4 -12.98 -23.04 59.98
CA GLY A 4 -13.84 -22.39 58.99
C GLY A 4 -13.55 -22.94 57.58
N ALA A 5 -13.99 -24.17 57.30
CA ALA A 5 -15.12 -24.42 56.39
C ALA A 5 -14.99 -23.59 55.09
N LYS A 6 -14.37 -24.16 54.05
CA LYS A 6 -15.08 -24.75 52.90
C LYS A 6 -16.14 -23.81 52.29
N MET A 7 -16.03 -23.64 50.98
CA MET A 7 -17.14 -23.34 50.07
C MET A 7 -17.34 -21.88 49.66
N MET A 8 -16.29 -21.30 49.06
CA MET A 8 -16.45 -20.33 47.96
C MET A 8 -15.51 -20.78 46.83
N THR A 9 -15.65 -22.01 46.33
CA THR A 9 -16.40 -22.25 45.09
C THR A 9 -15.93 -21.32 43.96
N ILE A 10 -14.75 -21.65 43.41
CA ILE A 10 -14.56 -21.96 41.98
C ILE A 10 -15.33 -21.03 41.02
N LEU A 11 -14.69 -19.94 40.59
CA LEU A 11 -15.13 -19.18 39.40
C LEU A 11 -14.00 -18.41 38.70
N CYS A 12 -12.75 -18.85 38.84
CA CYS A 12 -11.67 -18.47 37.94
C CYS A 12 -11.21 -19.69 37.11
N VAL A 13 -12.16 -20.55 36.74
CA VAL A 13 -11.96 -21.50 35.65
C VAL A 13 -11.82 -20.65 34.40
N SER A 14 -10.56 -20.34 34.09
CA SER A 14 -9.99 -20.44 32.75
C SER A 14 -11.05 -20.44 31.67
N ILE A 15 -11.54 -19.23 31.38
CA ILE A 15 -12.19 -18.95 30.13
C ILE A 15 -11.11 -19.16 29.07
N PHE A 16 -11.00 -20.41 28.63
CA PHE A 16 -10.61 -20.79 27.28
C PHE A 16 -11.62 -20.12 26.34
N ILE A 17 -11.52 -18.80 26.17
CA ILE A 17 -11.99 -18.18 24.93
C ILE A 17 -11.02 -18.70 23.89
N ALA A 18 -11.52 -19.72 23.18
CA ALA A 18 -11.05 -20.14 21.88
C ALA A 18 -10.46 -18.95 21.14
N GLY A 19 -9.25 -19.14 20.61
CA GLY A 19 -8.44 -18.12 19.96
C GLY A 19 -9.24 -17.28 18.98
N ASN A 20 -9.78 -16.17 19.48
CA ASN A 20 -10.02 -15.00 18.67
C ASN A 20 -8.64 -14.41 18.46
N ALA A 21 -7.97 -14.90 17.42
CA ALA A 21 -6.84 -14.22 16.84
C ALA A 21 -7.30 -12.83 16.39
N LEU A 22 -7.32 -11.88 17.32
CA LEU A 22 -7.15 -10.47 17.01
C LEU A 22 -5.77 -10.36 16.36
N GLY A 23 -5.72 -10.14 15.05
CA GLY A 23 -4.42 -10.12 14.40
C GLY A 23 -4.36 -9.67 12.95
N ALA A 24 -5.40 -9.04 12.40
CA ALA A 24 -5.22 -8.23 11.21
C ALA A 24 -6.23 -7.10 11.26
N SER A 25 -5.76 -5.94 11.72
CA SER A 25 -6.34 -4.66 11.35
C SER A 25 -6.33 -4.60 9.83
N ILE A 26 -7.39 -5.08 9.19
CA ILE A 26 -7.78 -4.56 7.88
C ILE A 26 -7.84 -3.06 8.13
N SER A 27 -6.84 -2.35 7.60
CA SER A 27 -6.90 -0.92 7.44
C SER A 27 -8.09 -0.69 6.52
N THR A 28 -9.28 -0.66 7.12
CA THR A 28 -10.47 -0.04 6.60
C THR A 28 -10.06 1.40 6.38
N SER A 29 -9.45 1.63 5.22
CA SER A 29 -9.36 2.93 4.60
C SER A 29 -10.79 3.41 4.49
N ALA A 30 -11.25 4.08 5.54
CA ALA A 30 -12.55 4.69 5.64
C ALA A 30 -12.80 5.41 4.31
N VAL A 31 -13.80 4.90 3.58
CA VAL A 31 -14.17 5.29 2.21
C VAL A 31 -14.94 6.61 2.25
N GLY A 32 -14.45 7.58 3.01
CA GLY A 32 -15.11 8.87 3.18
C GLY A 32 -14.15 9.84 3.82
N LEU A 33 -13.68 10.82 3.05
CA LEU A 33 -12.89 11.98 3.51
C LEU A 33 -11.49 11.67 4.05
N LYS A 34 -10.78 10.65 3.54
CA LYS A 34 -9.32 10.58 3.73
C LYS A 34 -8.69 11.85 3.17
N GLY A 35 -8.11 12.67 4.04
CA GLY A 35 -7.44 13.90 3.64
C GLY A 35 -6.28 13.63 2.68
N ARG A 36 -5.90 14.68 1.95
CA ARG A 36 -4.69 14.72 1.12
C ARG A 36 -3.47 14.03 1.77
N PRO A 37 -3.10 14.32 3.04
CA PRO A 37 -1.92 13.70 3.65
C PRO A 37 -2.05 12.18 3.80
N GLN A 38 -3.24 11.65 4.10
CA GLN A 38 -3.43 10.19 4.20
C GLN A 38 -3.21 9.51 2.84
N ARG A 39 -3.76 10.06 1.76
CA ARG A 39 -3.58 9.50 0.41
C ARG A 39 -2.11 9.48 0.01
N ILE A 40 -1.38 10.55 0.30
CA ILE A 40 0.06 10.62 0.04
C ILE A 40 0.82 9.55 0.86
N ALA A 41 0.47 9.35 2.13
CA ALA A 41 1.12 8.36 2.98
C ALA A 41 0.89 6.92 2.49
N GLU A 42 -0.33 6.56 2.10
CA GLU A 42 -0.64 5.24 1.53
C GLU A 42 0.07 4.99 0.20
N CYS A 43 0.10 6.00 -0.66
CA CYS A 43 0.83 5.92 -1.91
C CYS A 43 2.32 5.62 -1.64
N ARG A 44 2.92 6.30 -0.66
CA ARG A 44 4.33 6.07 -0.27
C ARG A 44 4.56 4.69 0.33
N GLU A 45 3.61 4.19 1.12
CA GLU A 45 3.68 2.83 1.64
C GLU A 45 3.72 1.80 0.50
N LEU A 46 2.92 1.99 -0.55
CA LEU A 46 2.96 1.14 -1.74
C LEU A 46 4.30 1.26 -2.48
N CYS A 47 4.85 2.47 -2.59
CA CYS A 47 6.19 2.67 -3.16
C CYS A 47 7.23 1.83 -2.42
N TYR A 48 7.23 1.87 -1.09
CA TYR A 48 8.16 1.10 -0.27
C TYR A 48 7.97 -0.40 -0.47
N ARG A 49 6.74 -0.90 -0.40
CA ARG A 49 6.46 -2.35 -0.59
C ARG A 49 6.92 -2.90 -1.95
N GLN A 50 6.86 -2.10 -3.01
CA GLN A 50 7.24 -2.56 -4.35
C GLN A 50 8.73 -2.41 -4.67
N SER A 51 9.39 -1.43 -4.06
CA SER A 51 10.75 -1.03 -4.41
C SER A 51 11.78 -1.31 -3.32
N LEU A 52 11.38 -1.74 -2.13
CA LEU A 52 12.25 -2.07 -1.02
C LEU A 52 12.05 -3.55 -0.60
N PRO A 53 13.12 -4.28 -0.27
CA PRO A 53 13.00 -5.58 0.40
C PRO A 53 12.21 -5.43 1.70
N ALA A 54 11.42 -6.45 2.08
CA ALA A 54 10.51 -6.40 3.23
C ALA A 54 11.17 -5.98 4.57
N ILE A 55 12.47 -6.20 4.72
CA ILE A 55 13.23 -5.95 5.96
C ILE A 55 13.93 -4.56 5.94
N THR A 56 13.81 -3.79 4.86
CA THR A 56 14.60 -2.56 4.72
C THR A 56 13.87 -1.30 5.19
N PRO A 57 14.56 -0.39 5.91
CA PRO A 57 13.97 0.84 6.40
C PRO A 57 13.66 1.81 5.24
N PRO A 58 12.58 2.61 5.35
CA PRO A 58 12.14 3.55 4.30
C PRO A 58 13.18 4.63 3.96
N LEU A 59 14.17 4.86 4.83
CA LEU A 59 15.30 5.76 4.58
C LEU A 59 16.13 5.36 3.36
N LEU A 60 16.18 4.06 3.02
CA LEU A 60 16.87 3.57 1.83
C LEU A 60 16.16 3.95 0.54
N CYS A 61 14.91 4.42 0.59
CA CYS A 61 14.18 4.85 -0.59
C CYS A 61 14.96 5.90 -1.40
N ARG A 62 15.65 6.82 -0.71
CA ARG A 62 16.42 7.89 -1.36
C ARG A 62 17.60 7.39 -2.20
N SER A 63 18.14 6.21 -1.86
CA SER A 63 19.21 5.56 -2.64
C SER A 63 18.71 4.76 -3.84
N ARG A 64 17.40 4.52 -3.95
CA ARG A 64 16.81 3.75 -5.05
C ARG A 64 16.00 4.68 -5.95
N PRO A 65 16.42 4.91 -7.22
CA PRO A 65 15.78 5.90 -8.08
C PRO A 65 14.29 5.64 -8.26
N ASP A 66 13.87 4.38 -8.48
CA ASP A 66 12.45 4.04 -8.60
C ASP A 66 11.65 4.34 -7.34
N CYS A 67 12.20 4.06 -6.16
CA CYS A 67 11.53 4.34 -4.90
C CYS A 67 11.38 5.84 -4.69
N TYR A 68 12.49 6.55 -4.83
CA TYR A 68 12.56 8.01 -4.64
C TYR A 68 11.59 8.73 -5.57
N MET A 69 11.59 8.37 -6.86
CA MET A 69 10.65 8.96 -7.82
C MET A 69 9.20 8.65 -7.43
N CYS A 70 8.87 7.40 -7.11
CA CYS A 70 7.52 7.03 -6.66
C CYS A 70 7.06 7.87 -5.47
N HIS A 71 7.93 7.99 -4.45
CA HIS A 71 7.67 8.76 -3.24
C HIS A 71 7.33 10.24 -3.52
N ASP A 72 8.05 10.85 -4.45
CA ASP A 72 7.86 12.25 -4.83
C ASP A 72 6.61 12.43 -5.70
N TYR A 73 6.40 11.55 -6.68
CA TYR A 73 5.18 11.54 -7.50
C TYR A 73 3.91 11.39 -6.65
N CYS A 74 3.93 10.63 -5.56
CA CYS A 74 2.78 10.52 -4.65
C CYS A 74 2.28 11.88 -4.16
N ARG A 75 3.20 12.81 -3.84
CA ARG A 75 2.86 14.19 -3.43
C ARG A 75 2.46 15.03 -4.62
N VAL A 76 3.23 14.98 -5.71
CA VAL A 76 2.98 15.80 -6.90
C VAL A 76 1.59 15.52 -7.46
N LEU A 77 1.25 14.24 -7.67
CA LEU A 77 -0.02 13.82 -8.26
C LEU A 77 -1.25 14.15 -7.39
N ASP A 78 -1.09 14.31 -6.08
CA ASP A 78 -2.19 14.72 -5.18
C ASP A 78 -2.43 16.24 -5.16
N VAL A 79 -1.40 17.04 -5.49
CA VAL A 79 -1.43 18.51 -5.42
C VAL A 79 -1.70 19.16 -6.78
N VAL A 80 -1.18 18.59 -7.88
CA VAL A 80 -1.33 19.17 -9.22
C VAL A 80 -2.73 18.94 -9.80
N GLN A 81 -3.07 19.73 -10.82
CA GLN A 81 -4.31 19.54 -11.58
C GLN A 81 -4.36 18.17 -12.26
N ARG A 82 -5.57 17.59 -12.35
CA ARG A 82 -5.77 16.23 -12.87
C ARG A 82 -5.33 16.05 -14.33
N SER A 83 -5.47 17.07 -15.16
CA SER A 83 -5.01 17.07 -16.56
C SER A 83 -3.49 16.90 -16.65
N LEU A 84 -2.73 17.69 -15.87
CA LEU A 84 -1.28 17.60 -15.79
C LEU A 84 -0.84 16.25 -15.23
N ALA A 85 -1.47 15.80 -14.13
CA ALA A 85 -1.19 14.48 -13.55
C ALA A 85 -1.37 13.36 -14.58
N THR A 86 -2.44 13.44 -15.39
CA THR A 86 -2.70 12.47 -16.47
C THR A 86 -1.64 12.54 -17.56
N SER A 87 -1.21 13.73 -17.96
CA SER A 87 -0.11 13.91 -18.93
C SER A 87 1.19 13.31 -18.42
N MET A 88 1.53 13.55 -17.15
CA MET A 88 2.74 12.99 -16.52
C MET A 88 2.71 11.46 -16.50
N CYS A 89 1.55 10.85 -16.24
CA CYS A 89 1.38 9.40 -16.24
C CYS A 89 1.31 8.77 -17.63
N ALA A 90 1.01 9.57 -18.66
CA ALA A 90 0.96 9.15 -20.06
C ALA A 90 2.35 9.13 -20.71
N ASP A 91 3.27 9.95 -20.21
CA ASP A 91 4.60 10.11 -20.76
C ASP A 91 5.53 8.95 -20.39
N ARG A 92 6.03 8.20 -21.38
CA ARG A 92 6.89 7.03 -21.15
C ARG A 92 8.33 7.37 -20.82
N GLU A 93 8.80 8.53 -21.25
CA GLU A 93 10.17 8.96 -21.06
C GLU A 93 10.36 9.48 -19.64
N PHE A 94 9.38 10.26 -19.14
CA PHE A 94 9.43 10.81 -17.79
C PHE A 94 8.76 9.91 -16.74
N CYS A 95 7.72 9.13 -17.09
CA CYS A 95 7.07 8.23 -16.14
C CYS A 95 7.80 6.89 -16.03
N THR A 96 8.88 6.91 -15.25
CA THR A 96 9.66 5.73 -14.87
C THR A 96 8.82 4.69 -14.11
N ARG A 97 9.42 3.55 -13.77
CA ARG A 97 8.73 2.48 -13.05
C ARG A 97 8.11 2.98 -11.74
N GLY A 98 8.84 3.80 -10.98
CA GLY A 98 8.33 4.43 -9.76
C GLY A 98 7.11 5.33 -9.99
N CYS A 99 7.16 6.18 -11.02
CA CYS A 99 6.02 7.03 -11.41
C CYS A 99 4.76 6.21 -11.69
N ARG A 100 4.87 5.10 -12.42
CA ARG A 100 3.72 4.25 -12.78
C ARG A 100 3.01 3.66 -11.56
N VAL A 101 3.76 3.36 -10.49
CA VAL A 101 3.19 2.89 -9.22
C VAL A 101 2.38 4.00 -8.55
N ALA A 102 2.90 5.23 -8.50
CA ALA A 102 2.16 6.36 -7.95
C ALA A 102 0.91 6.70 -8.80
N CYS A 103 1.04 6.65 -10.13
CA CYS A 103 -0.07 6.85 -11.06
C CYS A 103 -1.18 5.81 -10.89
N SER A 104 -0.84 4.54 -10.66
CA SER A 104 -1.83 3.48 -10.48
C SER A 104 -2.60 3.64 -9.17
N TYR A 105 -1.92 4.06 -8.09
CA TYR A 105 -2.57 4.41 -6.83
C TYR A 105 -3.60 5.55 -7.01
N HIS A 106 -3.20 6.62 -7.69
CA HIS A 106 -4.09 7.77 -7.97
C HIS A 106 -5.13 7.51 -9.09
N ARG A 107 -5.18 6.28 -9.63
CA ARG A 107 -6.07 5.86 -10.73
C ARG A 107 -6.00 6.79 -11.94
N LEU A 108 -4.80 7.25 -12.26
CA LEU A 108 -4.53 8.05 -13.45
C LEU A 108 -4.30 7.12 -14.64
N ARG A 109 -4.69 7.55 -15.84
CA ARG A 109 -4.48 6.77 -17.06
C ARG A 109 -2.97 6.62 -17.29
N ILE A 110 -2.46 5.43 -16.99
CA ILE A 110 -1.16 5.00 -17.46
C ILE A 110 -1.40 4.48 -18.88
N PHE A 111 -0.66 4.97 -19.87
CA PHE A 111 -0.60 4.27 -21.15
C PHE A 111 0.15 2.93 -20.92
N HIS A 112 -0.58 1.94 -20.43
CA HIS A 112 -0.25 0.55 -20.66
C HIS A 112 -0.43 0.32 -22.16
N PHE A 113 0.59 0.64 -22.96
CA PHE A 113 0.84 -0.20 -24.12
C PHE A 113 1.20 -1.54 -23.49
N THR A 114 0.17 -2.36 -23.35
CA THR A 114 0.31 -3.74 -22.93
C THR A 114 1.38 -4.34 -23.82
N GLN A 115 2.27 -5.09 -23.20
CA GLN A 115 3.22 -5.96 -23.85
C GLN A 115 2.46 -7.13 -24.50
N ASP A 116 1.42 -6.83 -25.29
CA ASP A 116 0.57 -7.77 -26.05
C ASP A 116 0.88 -7.68 -27.55
N ALA A 117 1.96 -7.00 -27.95
CA ALA A 117 2.40 -6.99 -29.35
C ALA A 117 3.39 -8.12 -29.69
N THR A 118 4.06 -8.74 -28.70
CA THR A 118 5.02 -9.82 -28.96
C THR A 118 4.43 -11.23 -28.87
N ALA A 119 3.19 -11.43 -28.42
CA ALA A 119 2.59 -12.77 -28.36
C ALA A 119 1.86 -13.20 -29.65
N ASN A 120 1.41 -12.26 -30.51
CA ASN A 120 0.59 -12.63 -31.68
C ASN A 120 1.31 -12.53 -33.04
N ALA A 121 2.62 -12.26 -33.09
CA ALA A 121 3.37 -12.30 -34.34
C ALA A 121 3.79 -13.71 -34.80
N VAL A 122 3.47 -14.77 -34.04
CA VAL A 122 3.87 -16.17 -34.35
C VAL A 122 2.78 -16.96 -35.11
N ILE A 123 1.73 -16.30 -35.63
CA ILE A 123 0.76 -16.99 -36.50
C ILE A 123 0.53 -16.19 -37.78
N LYS A 124 1.53 -16.18 -38.66
CA LYS A 124 1.30 -16.09 -40.10
C LYS A 124 2.40 -16.84 -40.83
N LYS A 125 2.17 -18.14 -41.05
CA LYS A 125 2.85 -18.93 -42.07
C LYS A 125 1.78 -19.41 -43.05
#